data_AF-A0A4Q8L1C9-F1
#
_entry.id   AF-A0A4Q8L1C9-F1
#
_cell.length_a   1.000
_cell.length_b   1.000
_cell.length_c   1.000
_cell.angle_alpha   90.00
_cell.angle_beta   90.00
_cell.angle_gamma   90.00
#
_symmetry.space_group_name_H-M   'P 1'
#
loop_
_entity.id
_entity.type
_entity.pdbx_description
1 polymer ?
#
loop_
_entity_poly.entity_id
_entity_poly.type
_entity_poly.pdbx_seq_one_letter_code
_entity_poly.pdbx_strand_id
1 'polypeptide(L)'
;MKDLLRNILEQHGTLTIQDMIMHIVVAAILGGVIYVSYAYTHAGTTYSKKFNISLMTLTVLTATVMTVIGNNVALSLGMVGALSVVRFRTAVKDSRDTTYIFWTIVVGICCGVGDYIVAMIGSSVIFLLLLIWGRVKNENRMLLIVRANRELEVPLEGLFFQYFNGHVVQRVKNTKADMLELIFEVNRRVYDKYYSADNSLVEQVYQLGEVDYFNVVTQSDDING
;
A
#
# COMPACT_ATOMS: atom_id res chain seq x y z
N MET A 1 -12.53 31.32 -35.94
CA MET A 1 -11.61 30.24 -35.51
C MET A 1 -10.21 30.78 -35.22
N LYS A 2 -9.62 31.61 -36.09
CA LYS A 2 -8.32 32.28 -35.83
C LYS A 2 -8.33 33.20 -34.60
N ASP A 3 -9.39 33.97 -34.38
CA ASP A 3 -9.49 34.87 -33.21
C ASP A 3 -9.72 34.12 -31.89
N LEU A 4 -10.35 32.94 -31.95
CA LEU A 4 -10.50 32.03 -30.80
C LEU A 4 -9.14 31.43 -30.41
N LEU A 5 -8.34 30.98 -31.39
CA LEU A 5 -6.97 30.52 -31.15
C LEU A 5 -6.08 31.65 -30.63
N ARG A 6 -6.24 32.87 -31.16
CA ARG A 6 -5.51 34.04 -30.73
C ARG A 6 -5.86 34.46 -29.30
N ASN A 7 -7.14 34.44 -28.92
CA ASN A 7 -7.55 34.69 -27.53
C ASN A 7 -7.05 33.60 -26.57
N ILE A 8 -7.05 32.32 -26.97
CA ILE A 8 -6.45 31.25 -26.15
C ILE A 8 -4.93 31.46 -25.98
N LEU A 9 -4.25 31.97 -27.00
CA LEU A 9 -2.81 32.31 -26.98
C LEU A 9 -2.50 33.61 -26.22
N GLU A 10 -3.41 34.59 -26.20
CA GLU A 10 -3.23 35.89 -25.55
C GLU A 10 -3.75 35.90 -24.09
N GLN A 11 -4.62 34.97 -23.69
CA GLN A 11 -5.15 34.82 -22.32
C GLN A 11 -4.18 34.04 -21.41
N HIS A 12 -2.90 34.41 -21.44
CA HIS A 12 -1.89 33.88 -20.53
C HIS A 12 -1.38 35.03 -19.67
N GLY A 13 -1.83 35.05 -18.41
CA GLY A 13 -1.19 35.89 -17.40
C GLY A 13 0.28 35.52 -17.34
N THR A 14 1.16 36.52 -17.44
CA THR A 14 2.58 36.33 -17.17
C THR A 14 2.71 35.84 -15.73
N LEU A 15 2.91 34.54 -15.53
CA LEU A 15 3.15 34.00 -14.21
C LEU A 15 4.41 34.64 -13.67
N THR A 16 4.28 35.35 -12.55
CA THR A 16 5.43 35.99 -11.91
C THR A 16 6.31 34.89 -11.32
N ILE A 17 7.61 35.12 -11.21
CA ILE A 17 8.52 34.20 -10.50
C ILE A 17 8.00 33.93 -9.06
N GLN A 18 7.40 34.94 -8.45
CA GLN A 18 6.75 34.83 -7.13
C GLN A 18 5.59 33.82 -7.12
N ASP A 19 4.77 33.79 -8.16
CA ASP A 19 3.64 32.84 -8.28
C ASP A 19 4.17 31.41 -8.47
N MET A 20 5.19 31.23 -9.29
CA MET A 20 5.85 29.92 -9.50
C MET A 20 6.43 29.36 -8.20
N ILE A 21 7.09 30.21 -7.40
CA ILE A 21 7.62 29.81 -6.10
C ILE A 21 6.46 29.44 -5.16
N MET A 22 5.37 30.21 -5.14
CA MET A 22 4.20 29.89 -4.32
C MET A 22 3.57 28.54 -4.71
N HIS A 23 3.40 28.25 -6.00
CA HIS A 23 2.87 26.96 -6.45
C HIS A 23 3.70 25.78 -5.94
N ILE A 24 5.03 25.88 -6.03
CA ILE A 24 5.95 24.83 -5.59
C ILE A 24 5.94 24.68 -4.06
N VAL A 25 5.93 25.78 -3.31
CA VAL A 25 5.89 25.75 -1.84
C VAL A 25 4.59 25.14 -1.34
N VAL A 26 3.44 25.53 -1.90
CA VAL A 26 2.14 24.96 -1.53
C VAL A 26 2.07 23.47 -1.90
N ALA A 27 2.57 23.09 -3.07
CA ALA A 27 2.66 21.68 -3.48
C ALA A 27 3.55 20.88 -2.52
N ALA A 28 4.66 21.44 -2.05
CA ALA A 28 5.55 20.78 -1.08
C ALA A 28 4.87 20.62 0.29
N ILE A 29 4.11 21.61 0.76
CA ILE A 29 3.34 21.54 2.01
C ILE A 29 2.27 20.45 1.91
N LEU A 30 1.46 20.45 0.84
CA LEU A 30 0.42 19.42 0.65
C LEU A 30 1.03 18.03 0.40
N GLY A 31 2.16 17.95 -0.31
CA GLY A 31 2.94 16.71 -0.44
C GLY A 31 3.42 16.19 0.92
N GLY A 32 3.79 17.09 1.84
CA GLY A 32 4.11 16.75 3.23
C GLY A 32 2.90 16.21 4.02
N VAL A 33 1.70 16.75 3.80
CA VAL A 33 0.45 16.21 4.38
C VAL A 33 0.19 14.79 3.88
N ILE A 34 0.38 14.55 2.58
CA ILE A 34 0.25 13.20 2.00
C ILE A 34 1.32 12.25 2.57
N TYR A 35 2.55 12.74 2.77
CA TYR A 35 3.63 11.97 3.38
C TYR A 35 3.27 11.48 4.80
N VAL A 36 2.71 12.38 5.62
CA VAL A 36 2.28 12.06 6.99
C VAL A 36 1.08 11.11 6.96
N SER A 37 0.13 11.32 6.06
CA SER A 37 -1.01 10.42 5.85
C SER A 37 -0.55 9.00 5.54
N TYR A 38 0.38 8.85 4.58
CA TYR A 38 0.88 7.55 4.19
C TYR A 38 1.61 6.84 5.33
N ALA A 39 2.45 7.58 6.08
CA ALA A 39 3.15 7.06 7.24
C ALA A 39 2.20 6.58 8.34
N TYR A 40 1.08 7.29 8.56
CA TYR A 40 0.09 6.92 9.57
C TYR A 40 -0.74 5.71 9.14
N THR A 41 -1.15 5.64 7.87
CA THR A 41 -1.99 4.56 7.34
C THR A 41 -1.21 3.23 7.19
N HIS A 42 0.08 3.27 6.84
CA HIS A 42 0.90 2.07 6.62
C HIS A 42 1.74 1.63 7.83
N ALA A 43 1.54 2.24 9.01
CA ALA A 43 2.21 1.87 10.25
C ALA A 43 1.75 0.48 10.75
N GLY A 44 2.24 -0.60 10.14
CA GLY A 44 2.00 -1.95 10.66
C GLY A 44 2.41 -3.13 9.79
N THR A 45 2.35 -3.04 8.46
CA THR A 45 2.56 -4.23 7.60
C THR A 45 3.48 -3.99 6.40
N THR A 46 3.42 -2.83 5.73
CA THR A 46 4.18 -2.60 4.47
C THR A 46 4.58 -1.12 4.31
N TYR A 47 5.29 -0.53 5.28
CA TYR A 47 5.76 0.86 5.14
C TYR A 47 7.10 0.93 4.37
N SER A 48 7.09 1.48 3.16
CA SER A 48 8.30 1.78 2.41
C SER A 48 8.67 3.26 2.49
N LYS A 49 9.74 3.58 3.24
CA LYS A 49 10.31 4.95 3.31
C LYS A 49 10.66 5.51 1.93
N LYS A 50 11.19 4.66 1.04
CA LYS A 50 11.57 5.04 -0.33
C LYS A 50 10.34 5.44 -1.14
N PHE A 51 9.24 4.71 -1.00
CA PHE A 51 7.99 5.04 -1.66
C PHE A 51 7.37 6.35 -1.14
N ASN A 52 7.37 6.55 0.18
CA ASN A 52 6.82 7.76 0.76
C ASN A 52 7.56 9.04 0.31
N ILE A 53 8.90 8.99 0.24
CA ILE A 53 9.70 10.08 -0.34
C ILE A 53 9.36 10.28 -1.82
N SER A 54 9.17 9.19 -2.57
CA SER A 54 8.78 9.27 -3.98
C SER A 54 7.43 9.96 -4.21
N LEU A 55 6.45 9.77 -3.33
CA LEU A 55 5.13 10.44 -3.40
C LEU A 55 5.27 11.96 -3.23
N MET A 56 6.07 12.39 -2.26
CA MET A 56 6.35 13.82 -2.05
C MET A 56 7.04 14.43 -3.27
N THR A 57 8.08 13.78 -3.78
CA THR A 57 8.78 14.22 -5.01
C THR A 57 7.84 14.26 -6.21
N LEU A 58 6.95 13.29 -6.35
CA LEU A 58 5.97 13.23 -7.44
C LEU A 58 4.97 14.40 -7.37
N THR A 59 4.54 14.80 -6.18
CA THR A 59 3.66 15.98 -5.99
C THR A 59 4.32 17.27 -6.46
N VAL A 60 5.60 17.47 -6.09
CA VAL A 60 6.36 18.66 -6.50
C VAL A 60 6.67 18.63 -8.00
N LEU A 61 7.02 17.45 -8.54
CA LEU A 61 7.29 17.27 -9.97
C LEU A 61 6.06 17.61 -10.82
N THR A 62 4.90 17.10 -10.43
CA THR A 62 3.63 17.35 -11.14
C THR A 62 3.19 18.81 -11.04
N ALA A 63 3.37 19.46 -9.89
CA ALA A 63 3.15 20.90 -9.75
C ALA A 63 4.08 21.75 -10.63
N THR A 64 5.37 21.37 -10.71
CA THR A 64 6.35 22.07 -11.55
C THR A 64 5.99 21.93 -13.02
N VAL A 65 5.71 20.70 -13.47
CA VAL A 65 5.24 20.40 -14.83
C VAL A 65 4.00 21.23 -15.17
N MET A 66 3.02 21.27 -14.28
CA MET A 66 1.77 22.00 -14.53
C MET A 66 1.96 23.51 -14.54
N THR A 67 2.85 24.06 -13.69
CA THR A 67 3.20 25.48 -13.71
C THR A 67 3.88 25.89 -15.03
N VAL A 68 4.78 25.04 -15.55
CA VAL A 68 5.44 25.27 -16.84
C VAL A 68 4.43 25.22 -17.99
N ILE A 69 3.48 24.28 -17.94
CA ILE A 69 2.36 24.16 -18.88
C ILE A 69 1.50 25.43 -18.88
N GLY A 70 1.20 25.99 -17.70
CA GLY A 70 0.40 27.20 -17.54
C GLY A 70 1.07 28.46 -18.09
N ASN A 71 2.40 28.52 -18.10
CA ASN A 71 3.16 29.67 -18.60
C ASN A 71 3.28 29.71 -20.13
N ASN A 72 3.26 28.55 -20.80
CA ASN A 72 3.41 28.48 -22.26
C ASN A 72 2.68 27.27 -22.87
N VAL A 73 1.56 27.52 -23.54
CA VAL A 73 0.74 26.48 -24.18
C VAL A 73 1.46 25.78 -25.35
N ALA A 74 2.38 26.47 -26.04
CA ALA A 74 3.18 25.81 -27.07
C ALA A 74 4.18 24.81 -26.44
N LEU A 75 4.72 25.14 -25.27
CA LEU A 75 5.59 24.26 -24.50
C LEU A 75 4.81 23.10 -23.86
N SER A 76 3.56 23.36 -23.41
CA SER A 76 2.72 22.33 -22.80
C SER A 76 2.37 21.19 -23.76
N LEU A 77 2.09 21.51 -25.03
CA LEU A 77 1.78 20.52 -26.06
C LEU A 77 2.95 19.53 -26.26
N GLY A 78 4.19 20.04 -26.24
CA GLY A 78 5.40 19.22 -26.33
C GLY A 78 5.66 18.38 -25.09
N MET A 79 5.37 18.91 -23.90
CA MET A 79 5.58 18.21 -22.63
C MET A 79 4.60 17.06 -22.41
N VAL A 80 3.32 17.21 -22.79
CA VAL A 80 2.33 16.13 -22.74
C VAL A 80 2.74 14.98 -23.67
N GLY A 81 3.25 15.30 -24.87
CA GLY A 81 3.82 14.32 -25.79
C GLY A 81 5.03 13.58 -25.20
N ALA A 82 5.98 14.30 -24.59
CA ALA A 82 7.14 13.68 -23.96
C ALA A 82 6.78 12.75 -22.78
N LEU A 83 5.84 13.17 -21.92
CA LEU A 83 5.36 12.36 -20.79
C LEU A 83 4.64 11.09 -21.26
N SER A 84 3.95 11.13 -22.41
CA SER A 84 3.29 9.94 -22.98
C SER A 84 4.27 8.83 -23.40
N VAL A 85 5.54 9.17 -23.64
CA VAL A 85 6.60 8.22 -23.99
C VAL A 85 7.25 7.59 -22.74
N VAL A 86 7.16 8.26 -21.59
CA VAL A 86 7.74 7.77 -20.33
C VAL A 86 6.92 6.60 -19.79
N ARG A 87 7.38 5.38 -20.07
CA ARG A 87 6.73 4.16 -19.57
C ARG A 87 7.31 3.74 -18.23
N PHE A 88 6.51 3.82 -17.18
CA PHE A 88 6.81 3.13 -15.93
C PHE A 88 6.69 1.62 -16.13
N ARG A 89 7.79 0.90 -15.91
CA ARG A 89 7.86 -0.57 -16.07
C ARG A 89 7.58 -1.35 -14.78
N THR A 90 7.30 -0.65 -13.68
CA THR A 90 7.06 -1.27 -12.38
C THR A 90 5.56 -1.36 -12.13
N ALA A 91 5.06 -2.58 -11.93
CA ALA A 91 3.68 -2.79 -11.46
C ALA A 91 3.57 -2.32 -10.01
N VAL A 92 2.59 -1.46 -9.72
CA VAL A 92 2.26 -1.07 -8.34
C VAL A 92 1.49 -2.25 -7.72
N LYS A 93 2.08 -2.87 -6.69
CA LYS A 93 1.58 -4.13 -6.12
C LYS A 93 0.38 -3.97 -5.18
N ASP A 94 0.20 -2.79 -4.54
CA ASP A 94 -0.96 -2.49 -3.68
C ASP A 94 -1.91 -1.49 -4.36
N SER A 95 -3.21 -1.81 -4.35
CA SER A 95 -4.28 -0.91 -4.78
C SER A 95 -4.28 0.43 -4.03
N ARG A 96 -3.90 0.43 -2.74
CA ARG A 96 -3.82 1.64 -1.90
C ARG A 96 -2.68 2.55 -2.32
N ASP A 97 -1.51 1.99 -2.63
CA ASP A 97 -0.35 2.76 -3.13
C ASP A 97 -0.71 3.49 -4.43
N THR A 98 -1.50 2.85 -5.30
CA THR A 98 -2.01 3.46 -6.53
C THR A 98 -2.91 4.67 -6.25
N THR A 99 -3.78 4.59 -5.25
CA THR A 99 -4.62 5.73 -4.82
C THR A 99 -3.77 6.91 -4.34
N TYR A 100 -2.71 6.65 -3.56
CA TYR A 100 -1.78 7.70 -3.12
C TYR A 100 -1.06 8.36 -4.31
N ILE A 101 -0.63 7.58 -5.31
CA ILE A 101 -0.03 8.12 -6.54
C ILE A 101 -1.01 9.05 -7.25
N PHE A 102 -2.26 8.61 -7.49
CA PHE A 102 -3.25 9.48 -8.14
C PHE A 102 -3.56 10.73 -7.32
N TRP A 103 -3.63 10.59 -5.99
CA TRP A 103 -3.86 11.73 -5.10
C TRP A 103 -2.74 12.79 -5.21
N THR A 104 -1.47 12.36 -5.19
CA THR A 104 -0.33 13.28 -5.37
C THR A 104 -0.34 13.98 -6.74
N ILE A 105 -0.70 13.26 -7.81
CA ILE A 105 -0.81 13.84 -9.16
C ILE A 105 -1.90 14.91 -9.22
N VAL A 106 -3.10 14.60 -8.70
CA VAL A 106 -4.23 15.54 -8.71
C VAL A 106 -3.90 16.80 -7.92
N VAL A 107 -3.35 16.63 -6.71
CA VAL A 107 -2.95 17.76 -5.86
C VAL A 107 -1.86 18.59 -6.53
N GLY A 108 -0.85 17.95 -7.13
CA GLY A 108 0.20 18.65 -7.87
C GLY A 108 -0.34 19.47 -9.04
N ILE A 109 -1.28 18.91 -9.81
CA ILE A 109 -1.94 19.63 -10.91
C ILE A 109 -2.70 20.85 -10.39
N CYS A 110 -3.54 20.70 -9.35
CA CYS A 110 -4.30 21.81 -8.78
C CYS A 110 -3.37 22.93 -8.28
N CYS A 111 -2.29 22.58 -7.58
CA CYS A 111 -1.28 23.55 -7.11
C CYS A 111 -0.58 24.27 -8.25
N GLY A 112 -0.25 23.57 -9.35
CA GLY A 112 0.45 24.16 -10.50
C GLY A 112 -0.44 25.02 -11.41
N VAL A 113 -1.78 24.89 -11.32
CA VAL A 113 -2.73 25.82 -11.96
C VAL A 113 -3.00 27.05 -11.09
N GLY A 114 -2.68 26.98 -9.79
CA GLY A 114 -2.99 28.03 -8.82
C GLY A 114 -4.35 27.90 -8.13
N ASP A 115 -5.06 26.79 -8.34
CA ASP A 115 -6.32 26.51 -7.63
C ASP A 115 -6.05 25.78 -6.32
N TYR A 116 -5.59 26.55 -5.34
CA TYR A 116 -5.22 26.03 -4.02
C TYR A 116 -6.42 25.59 -3.19
N ILE A 117 -7.58 26.20 -3.40
CA ILE A 117 -8.80 25.90 -2.63
C ILE A 117 -9.29 24.50 -2.99
N VAL A 118 -9.35 24.19 -4.29
CA VAL A 118 -9.70 22.84 -4.74
C VAL A 118 -8.68 21.81 -4.27
N ALA A 119 -7.38 22.13 -4.32
CA ALA A 119 -6.33 21.25 -3.82
C ALA A 119 -6.53 20.90 -2.33
N MET A 120 -6.84 21.90 -1.48
CA MET A 120 -7.04 21.70 -0.05
C MET A 120 -8.31 20.90 0.27
N ILE A 121 -9.44 21.23 -0.37
CA ILE A 121 -10.71 20.53 -0.12
C ILE A 121 -10.62 19.08 -0.59
N GLY A 122 -10.11 18.86 -1.81
CA GLY A 122 -9.92 17.51 -2.35
C GLY A 122 -8.97 16.67 -1.51
N SER A 123 -7.84 17.27 -1.09
CA SER A 123 -6.89 16.63 -0.18
C SER A 123 -7.50 16.27 1.16
N SER A 124 -8.30 17.17 1.76
CA SER A 124 -8.95 16.92 3.05
C SER A 124 -9.95 15.76 2.98
N VAL A 125 -10.77 15.69 1.92
CA VAL A 125 -11.74 14.60 1.74
C VAL A 125 -11.02 13.26 1.56
N ILE A 126 -10.03 13.19 0.66
CA ILE A 126 -9.27 11.96 0.41
C ILE A 126 -8.54 11.51 1.68
N PHE A 127 -7.93 12.45 2.41
CA PHE A 127 -7.29 12.19 3.69
C PHE A 127 -8.25 11.56 4.70
N LEU A 128 -9.47 12.10 4.85
CA LEU A 128 -10.48 11.55 5.76
C LEU A 128 -10.93 10.15 5.36
N LEU A 129 -11.19 9.92 4.07
CA LEU A 129 -11.58 8.59 3.56
C LEU A 129 -10.49 7.55 3.82
N LEU A 130 -9.23 7.91 3.57
CA LEU A 130 -8.08 7.05 3.83
C LEU A 130 -7.83 6.86 5.34
N LEU A 131 -8.12 7.83 6.20
CA LEU A 131 -7.98 7.67 7.64
C LEU A 131 -9.04 6.70 8.20
N ILE A 132 -10.27 6.80 7.73
CA ILE A 132 -11.39 5.94 8.16
C ILE A 132 -11.18 4.50 7.69
N TRP A 133 -10.89 4.28 6.41
CA TRP A 133 -10.75 2.93 5.83
C TRP A 133 -9.33 2.38 5.76
N GLY A 134 -8.31 3.24 5.79
CA GLY A 134 -6.91 2.80 5.75
C GLY A 134 -6.45 2.08 7.02
N ARG A 135 -7.22 2.19 8.11
CA ARG A 135 -7.02 1.42 9.35
C ARG A 135 -7.46 -0.04 9.27
N VAL A 136 -7.96 -0.51 8.12
CA VAL A 136 -8.13 -1.95 7.89
C VAL A 136 -6.73 -2.56 7.82
N LYS A 137 -6.22 -2.95 9.00
CA LYS A 137 -5.01 -3.77 9.13
C LYS A 137 -5.23 -4.99 8.24
N ASN A 138 -4.32 -5.21 7.28
CA ASN A 138 -4.13 -6.56 6.78
C ASN A 138 -3.77 -7.38 8.01
N GLU A 139 -4.68 -8.27 8.36
CA GLU A 139 -4.47 -9.19 9.47
C GLU A 139 -3.39 -10.15 8.99
N ASN A 140 -2.14 -9.88 9.39
CA ASN A 140 -1.04 -10.79 9.11
C ASN A 140 -1.47 -12.20 9.53
N ARG A 141 -1.43 -13.13 8.58
CA ARG A 141 -1.80 -14.53 8.81
C ARG A 141 -0.56 -15.28 9.26
N MET A 142 -0.73 -16.15 10.24
CA MET A 142 0.29 -17.08 10.70
C MET A 142 -0.05 -18.43 10.07
N LEU A 143 0.90 -18.99 9.33
CA LEU A 143 0.81 -20.34 8.78
C LEU A 143 1.51 -21.31 9.73
N LEU A 144 0.79 -22.36 10.10
CA LEU A 144 1.29 -23.46 10.90
C LEU A 144 1.48 -24.64 9.95
N ILE A 145 2.73 -25.01 9.73
CA ILE A 145 3.11 -26.09 8.81
C ILE A 145 3.60 -27.24 9.67
N VAL A 146 2.88 -28.36 9.65
CA VAL A 146 3.28 -29.58 10.34
C VAL A 146 3.46 -30.70 9.33
N ARG A 147 4.54 -31.46 9.48
CA ARG A 147 4.74 -32.70 8.76
C ARG A 147 4.94 -33.84 9.76
N ALA A 148 4.17 -34.90 9.59
CA ALA A 148 4.10 -36.01 10.54
C ALA A 148 3.69 -37.33 9.86
N ASN A 149 3.71 -38.43 10.60
CA ASN A 149 3.14 -39.70 10.15
C ASN A 149 1.63 -39.60 9.93
N ARG A 150 1.11 -40.28 8.89
CA ARG A 150 -0.31 -40.29 8.49
C ARG A 150 -1.29 -40.58 9.63
N GLU A 151 -0.91 -41.40 10.60
CA GLU A 151 -1.76 -41.73 11.76
C GLU A 151 -2.09 -40.52 12.64
N LEU A 152 -1.26 -39.46 12.55
CA LEU A 152 -1.41 -38.25 13.36
C LEU A 152 -2.32 -37.19 12.73
N GLU A 153 -2.96 -37.49 11.60
CA GLU A 153 -3.88 -36.59 10.92
C GLU A 153 -5.00 -36.07 11.85
N VAL A 154 -5.77 -36.98 12.44
CA VAL A 154 -6.89 -36.66 13.33
C VAL A 154 -6.44 -35.97 14.63
N PRO A 155 -5.40 -36.45 15.35
CA PRO A 155 -4.96 -35.77 16.58
C PRO A 155 -4.36 -34.39 16.31
N LEU A 156 -3.66 -34.17 15.19
CA LEU A 156 -3.16 -32.83 14.83
C LEU A 156 -4.29 -31.87 14.48
N GLU A 157 -5.27 -32.30 13.68
CA GLU A 157 -6.47 -31.51 13.39
C GLU A 157 -7.18 -31.13 14.71
N GLY A 158 -7.44 -32.11 15.59
CA GLY A 158 -8.06 -31.88 16.89
C GLY A 158 -7.28 -30.92 17.79
N LEU A 159 -5.95 -31.09 17.88
CA LEU A 159 -5.07 -30.24 18.68
C LEU A 159 -5.15 -28.78 18.23
N PHE A 160 -4.97 -28.49 16.94
CA PHE A 160 -5.01 -27.11 16.45
C PHE A 160 -6.41 -26.50 16.60
N PHE A 161 -7.47 -27.27 16.33
CA PHE A 161 -8.85 -26.80 16.50
C PHE A 161 -9.16 -26.44 17.96
N GLN A 162 -8.71 -27.26 18.92
CA GLN A 162 -8.89 -26.99 20.34
C GLN A 162 -8.01 -25.82 20.82
N TYR A 163 -6.74 -25.79 20.42
CA TYR A 163 -5.78 -24.78 20.85
C TYR A 163 -6.23 -23.35 20.45
N PHE A 164 -6.75 -23.18 19.23
CA PHE A 164 -7.22 -21.89 18.73
C PHE A 164 -8.74 -21.68 18.89
N ASN A 165 -9.42 -22.55 19.63
CA ASN A 165 -10.87 -22.49 19.88
C ASN A 165 -11.68 -22.30 18.58
N GLY A 166 -11.38 -23.10 17.55
CA GLY A 166 -12.07 -23.05 16.25
C GLY A 166 -11.67 -21.92 15.29
N HIS A 167 -10.75 -21.02 15.68
CA HIS A 167 -10.33 -19.89 14.84
C HIS A 167 -9.18 -20.24 13.88
N VAL A 168 -8.95 -21.53 13.63
CA VAL A 168 -7.92 -22.05 12.73
C VAL A 168 -8.58 -22.61 11.47
N VAL A 169 -7.99 -22.34 10.31
CA VAL A 169 -8.51 -22.80 9.02
C VAL A 169 -7.47 -23.67 8.35
N GLN A 170 -7.82 -24.91 8.02
CA GLN A 170 -6.96 -25.77 7.22
C GLN A 170 -6.92 -25.27 5.77
N ARG A 171 -5.73 -24.94 5.28
CA ARG A 171 -5.51 -24.45 3.91
C ARG A 171 -5.03 -25.54 2.98
N VAL A 172 -4.16 -26.42 3.46
CA VAL A 172 -3.55 -27.48 2.67
C VAL A 172 -3.53 -28.77 3.46
N LYS A 173 -3.85 -29.87 2.78
CA LYS A 173 -3.70 -31.23 3.26
C LYS A 173 -3.03 -32.05 2.18
N ASN A 174 -1.76 -32.32 2.36
CA ASN A 174 -0.97 -33.15 1.47
C ASN A 174 -0.74 -34.50 2.12
N THR A 175 -1.24 -35.56 1.48
CA THR A 175 -1.11 -36.94 1.98
C THR A 175 -0.24 -37.77 1.05
N LYS A 176 0.72 -38.51 1.61
CA LYS A 176 1.48 -39.58 0.94
C LYS A 176 1.21 -40.90 1.65
N ALA A 177 1.86 -41.98 1.20
CA ALA A 177 1.67 -43.33 1.75
C ALA A 177 1.93 -43.38 3.28
N ASP A 178 3.07 -42.83 3.72
CA ASP A 178 3.54 -42.96 5.11
C ASP A 178 3.63 -41.62 5.87
N MET A 179 3.28 -40.51 5.20
CA MET A 179 3.52 -39.16 5.72
C MET A 179 2.42 -38.21 5.28
N LEU A 180 2.08 -37.24 6.12
CA LEU A 180 1.21 -36.12 5.78
C LEU A 180 1.88 -34.78 6.08
N GLU A 181 1.46 -33.76 5.34
CA GLU A 181 1.80 -32.37 5.60
C GLU A 181 0.50 -31.55 5.65
N LEU A 182 0.25 -30.90 6.78
CA LEU A 182 -0.90 -30.03 7.00
C LEU A 182 -0.43 -28.59 7.13
N ILE A 183 -1.15 -27.69 6.46
CA ILE A 183 -0.95 -26.25 6.58
C ILE A 183 -2.23 -25.64 7.11
N PHE A 184 -2.14 -25.05 8.29
CA PHE A 184 -3.21 -24.29 8.91
C PHE A 184 -2.91 -22.80 8.88
N GLU A 185 -3.95 -21.99 8.77
CA GLU A 185 -3.89 -20.54 8.82
C GLU A 185 -4.64 -20.05 10.06
N VAL A 186 -4.00 -19.15 10.81
CA VAL A 186 -4.61 -18.46 11.95
C VAL A 186 -4.27 -16.97 11.88
N ASN A 187 -5.23 -16.13 12.24
CA ASN A 187 -5.00 -14.69 12.33
C ASN A 187 -3.95 -14.39 13.41
N ARG A 188 -2.97 -13.52 13.13
CA ARG A 188 -1.92 -13.18 14.11
C ARG A 188 -2.46 -12.69 15.45
N ARG A 189 -3.58 -11.94 15.47
CA ARG A 189 -4.21 -11.52 16.74
C ARG A 189 -4.66 -12.70 17.59
N VAL A 190 -5.19 -13.74 16.93
CA VAL A 190 -5.63 -14.98 17.56
C VAL A 190 -4.40 -15.77 18.01
N TYR A 191 -3.38 -15.89 17.14
CA TYR A 191 -2.12 -16.52 17.49
C TYR A 191 -1.50 -15.89 18.74
N ASP A 192 -1.27 -14.57 18.74
CA ASP A 192 -0.66 -13.84 19.86
C ASP A 192 -1.49 -13.92 21.14
N LYS A 193 -2.83 -14.05 21.04
CA LYS A 193 -3.73 -14.21 22.20
C LYS A 193 -3.57 -15.58 22.87
N TYR A 194 -3.45 -16.65 22.09
CA TYR A 194 -3.33 -18.02 22.60
C TYR A 194 -1.86 -18.44 22.77
N TYR A 195 -0.92 -17.69 22.22
CA TYR A 195 0.52 -17.86 22.42
C TYR A 195 0.93 -17.23 23.76
N SER A 196 0.77 -18.00 24.84
CA SER A 196 1.27 -17.64 26.17
C SER A 196 2.59 -18.36 26.44
N ALA A 197 3.50 -17.72 27.19
CA ALA A 197 4.82 -18.26 27.53
C ALA A 197 4.78 -19.62 28.27
N ASP A 198 3.61 -20.01 28.80
CA ASP A 198 3.40 -21.17 29.67
C ASP A 198 2.69 -22.34 28.95
N ASN A 199 2.38 -22.21 27.65
CA ASN A 199 1.66 -23.22 26.89
C ASN A 199 2.25 -23.33 25.47
N SER A 200 3.39 -23.98 25.34
CA SER A 200 4.10 -24.11 24.06
C SER A 200 3.34 -25.09 23.16
N LEU A 201 2.51 -24.56 22.26
CA LEU A 201 1.91 -25.31 21.14
C LEU A 201 2.93 -26.26 20.47
N VAL A 202 4.18 -25.80 20.36
CA VAL A 202 5.31 -26.56 19.85
C VAL A 202 5.53 -27.85 20.64
N GLU A 203 5.57 -27.79 21.98
CA GLU A 203 5.74 -28.99 22.82
C GLU A 203 4.55 -29.94 22.69
N GLN A 204 3.32 -29.41 22.67
CA GLN A 204 2.12 -30.24 22.50
C GLN A 204 2.12 -30.97 21.16
N VAL A 205 2.60 -30.33 20.09
CA VAL A 205 2.75 -30.97 18.77
C VAL A 205 3.82 -32.07 18.82
N TYR A 206 4.99 -31.80 19.43
CA TYR A 206 6.06 -32.81 19.52
C TYR A 206 5.74 -33.96 20.49
N GLN A 207 4.86 -33.75 21.49
CA GLN A 207 4.39 -34.80 22.40
C GLN A 207 3.55 -35.88 21.71
N LEU A 208 2.97 -35.59 20.55
CA LEU A 208 2.22 -36.58 19.76
C LEU A 208 3.13 -37.69 19.17
N GLY A 209 4.45 -37.49 19.19
CA GLY A 209 5.42 -38.41 18.58
C GLY A 209 5.39 -38.34 17.05
N GLU A 210 6.40 -38.91 16.39
CA GLU A 210 6.44 -39.08 14.92
C GLU A 210 6.15 -37.80 14.07
N VAL A 211 6.49 -36.63 14.62
CA VAL A 211 6.48 -35.35 13.91
C VAL A 211 7.87 -35.08 13.34
N ASP A 212 7.98 -34.93 12.02
CA ASP A 212 9.22 -34.57 11.33
C ASP A 212 9.61 -33.13 11.67
N TYR A 213 8.68 -32.18 11.48
CA TYR A 213 8.86 -30.78 11.83
C TYR A 213 7.54 -30.05 12.04
N PHE A 214 7.60 -29.01 12.86
CA PHE A 214 6.54 -28.03 13.04
C PHE A 214 7.11 -26.61 12.89
N ASN A 215 6.63 -25.88 11.89
CA ASN A 215 7.08 -24.54 11.58
C ASN A 215 5.93 -23.56 11.69
N VAL A 216 6.17 -22.45 12.39
CA VAL A 216 5.26 -21.31 12.44
C VAL A 216 5.86 -20.21 11.56
N VAL A 217 5.17 -19.89 10.47
CA VAL A 217 5.62 -18.92 9.48
C VAL A 217 4.67 -17.72 9.49
N THR A 218 5.22 -16.52 9.63
CA THR A 218 4.42 -15.30 9.40
C THR A 218 4.28 -15.11 7.89
N GLN A 219 3.06 -15.24 7.38
CA GLN A 219 2.77 -14.87 6.00
C GLN A 219 2.73 -13.35 5.94
N SER A 220 3.78 -12.78 5.35
CA SER A 220 3.74 -11.40 4.87
C SER A 220 3.06 -11.46 3.52
N ASP A 221 2.03 -10.63 3.29
CA ASP A 221 1.28 -10.59 2.01
C ASP A 221 2.18 -10.26 0.80
N ASP A 222 3.47 -9.99 1.01
CA ASP A 222 4.49 -9.73 -0.02
C ASP A 222 4.96 -10.98 -0.79
N ILE A 223 4.48 -12.19 -0.46
CA ILE A 223 4.74 -13.40 -1.27
C ILE A 223 3.68 -13.53 -2.36
N ASN A 224 3.67 -12.59 -3.30
CA ASN A 224 3.12 -12.81 -4.64
C ASN A 224 4.13 -12.22 -5.65
N GLY A 225 4.68 -13.11 -6.46
CA GLY A 225 5.75 -12.87 -7.44
C GLY A 225 5.58 -11.58 -8.22
#